data_AF-W6NI07-F1
#
_entry.id   AF-W6NI07-F1
#
_cell.length_a   1.000
_cell.length_b   1.000
_cell.length_c   1.000
_cell.angle_alpha   90.00
_cell.angle_beta   90.00
_cell.angle_gamma   90.00
#
_symmetry.space_group_name_H-M   'P 1'
#
loop_
_entity.id
_entity.type
_entity.pdbx_description
1 polymer ?
#
loop_
_entity_poly.entity_id
_entity_poly.type
_entity_poly.pdbx_seq_one_letter_code
_entity_poly.pdbx_strand_id
1 'polypeptide(L)'
;IDDVNSFDNSIIQPFIDRVKEAGLTEADVDIANVYGYLNLFDSLKLYALAARKAMNETGGAKNLVNGRKMWNIMRKIKFTGMLGSSGIASGVVIMDDRAERAPLYRGFFVSPNSEQVSSMLHMEPTIVQNCDGLLNKSGCYDIVVTDLMRDFWPSVDRRMPRDEPSCGFRGERCDFTLVIIGLVLILLLLLGICFAYGIHRIVEKRALDKLPFRVYRDDMQFIDEEQLKSMLSLGSTRTKMSNANYGSRNHAIIGTNTHVIYHKYPQRRPIAFNRADKALLANVSLTSLNITDYVST
;
A
#
# COMPACT_ATOMS: atom_id res chain seq x y z
N ILE A 1 -27.08 -6.22 -23.17
CA ILE A 1 -27.38 -4.86 -22.64
C ILE A 1 -28.65 -4.42 -23.37
N ASP A 2 -29.79 -5.00 -22.99
CA ASP A 2 -31.13 -4.74 -23.58
C ASP A 2 -32.15 -4.37 -22.48
N ASP A 3 -31.68 -4.07 -21.27
CA ASP A 3 -32.51 -3.85 -20.06
C ASP A 3 -32.94 -2.39 -19.87
N VAL A 4 -33.01 -1.60 -20.95
CA VAL A 4 -33.73 -0.31 -20.93
C VAL A 4 -35.24 -0.56 -20.77
N ASN A 5 -35.72 -1.74 -21.18
CA ASN A 5 -37.13 -2.12 -21.19
C ASN A 5 -37.77 -2.20 -19.79
N SER A 6 -37.03 -2.61 -18.74
CA SER A 6 -37.60 -2.69 -17.38
C SER A 6 -37.82 -1.29 -16.77
N PHE A 7 -36.91 -0.35 -17.04
CA PHE A 7 -37.02 1.05 -16.62
C PHE A 7 -38.21 1.73 -17.30
N ASP A 8 -38.28 1.56 -18.63
CA ASP A 8 -39.30 2.15 -19.48
C ASP A 8 -40.70 1.62 -19.18
N ASN A 9 -40.87 0.31 -18.92
CA ASN A 9 -42.18 -0.26 -18.58
C ASN A 9 -42.83 0.37 -17.34
N SER A 10 -42.06 0.84 -16.36
CA SER A 10 -42.59 1.46 -15.13
C SER A 10 -43.25 2.82 -15.35
N ILE A 11 -42.93 3.50 -16.46
CA ILE A 11 -43.48 4.80 -16.85
C ILE A 11 -44.43 4.65 -18.04
N ILE A 12 -44.07 3.81 -19.00
CA ILE A 12 -44.86 3.54 -20.21
C ILE A 12 -46.19 2.88 -19.84
N GLN A 13 -46.21 1.87 -18.96
CA GLN A 13 -47.46 1.17 -18.66
C GLN A 13 -48.50 2.11 -18.02
N PRO A 14 -48.19 2.87 -16.94
CA PRO A 14 -49.15 3.83 -16.39
C PRO A 14 -49.53 4.94 -17.39
N PHE A 15 -48.59 5.33 -18.28
CA PHE A 15 -48.90 6.30 -19.33
C PHE A 15 -49.92 5.75 -20.33
N ILE A 16 -49.68 4.55 -20.87
CA ILE A 16 -50.59 3.88 -21.80
C ILE A 16 -51.96 3.67 -21.16
N ASP A 17 -52.01 3.30 -19.87
CA ASP A 17 -53.27 3.12 -19.15
C ASP A 17 -54.07 4.44 -19.10
N ARG A 18 -53.40 5.58 -18.85
CA ARG A 18 -54.02 6.92 -18.91
C ARG A 18 -54.46 7.34 -20.31
N VAL A 19 -53.69 6.98 -21.33
CA VAL A 19 -54.02 7.26 -22.74
C VAL A 19 -55.26 6.45 -23.15
N LYS A 20 -55.34 5.19 -22.74
CA LYS A 20 -56.52 4.33 -22.96
C LYS A 20 -57.76 4.85 -22.24
N GLU A 21 -57.62 5.37 -21.02
CA GLU A 21 -58.71 6.07 -20.31
C GLU A 21 -59.25 7.26 -21.11
N ALA A 22 -58.39 7.94 -21.89
CA ALA A 22 -58.78 9.04 -22.77
C ALA A 22 -59.33 8.59 -24.14
N GLY A 23 -59.41 7.27 -24.40
CA GLY A 23 -59.93 6.69 -25.64
C GLY A 23 -58.93 6.60 -26.79
N LEU A 24 -57.64 6.79 -26.52
CA LEU A 24 -56.55 6.65 -27.50
C LEU A 24 -55.90 5.26 -27.40
N THR A 25 -55.27 4.82 -28.48
CA THR A 25 -54.55 3.54 -28.55
C THR A 25 -53.05 3.75 -28.57
N GLU A 26 -52.29 2.70 -28.30
CA GLU A 26 -50.82 2.72 -28.32
C GLU A 26 -50.24 3.12 -29.68
N ALA A 27 -50.96 2.85 -30.78
CA ALA A 27 -50.56 3.25 -32.12
C ALA A 27 -50.68 4.76 -32.38
N ASP A 28 -51.45 5.48 -31.56
CA ASP A 28 -51.68 6.92 -31.71
C ASP A 28 -50.60 7.77 -31.05
N VAL A 29 -49.67 7.13 -30.32
CA VAL A 29 -48.68 7.82 -29.49
C VAL A 29 -47.29 7.27 -29.75
N ASP A 30 -46.33 8.18 -29.92
CA ASP A 30 -44.93 7.78 -30.04
C ASP A 30 -44.35 7.46 -28.65
N ILE A 31 -44.16 6.16 -28.39
CA ILE A 31 -43.61 5.65 -27.14
C ILE A 31 -42.18 6.17 -26.91
N ALA A 32 -41.42 6.44 -27.98
CA ALA A 32 -40.08 7.00 -27.86
C ALA A 32 -40.08 8.43 -27.26
N ASN A 33 -41.22 9.13 -27.32
CA ASN A 33 -41.36 10.51 -26.85
C ASN A 33 -42.29 10.65 -25.63
N VAL A 34 -42.47 9.61 -24.83
CA VAL A 34 -43.32 9.62 -23.62
C VAL A 34 -42.99 10.78 -22.67
N TYR A 35 -41.71 11.10 -22.48
CA TYR A 35 -41.29 12.24 -21.65
C TYR A 35 -41.73 13.60 -22.20
N GLY A 36 -41.79 13.76 -23.53
CA GLY A 36 -42.30 14.97 -24.16
C GLY A 36 -43.79 15.16 -23.84
N TYR A 37 -44.59 14.10 -24.00
CA TYR A 37 -46.02 14.13 -23.67
C TYR A 37 -46.27 14.39 -22.18
N LEU A 38 -45.49 13.75 -21.30
CA LEU A 38 -45.55 13.96 -19.86
C LEU A 38 -45.32 15.42 -19.48
N ASN A 39 -44.22 16.00 -19.96
CA ASN A 39 -43.88 17.39 -19.65
C ASN A 39 -44.87 18.38 -20.24
N LEU A 40 -45.39 18.11 -21.45
CA LEU A 40 -46.41 18.94 -22.08
C LEU A 40 -47.71 18.92 -21.26
N PHE A 41 -48.19 17.73 -20.88
CA PHE A 41 -49.39 17.59 -20.05
C PHE A 41 -49.22 18.33 -18.71
N ASP A 42 -48.10 18.11 -18.02
CA ASP A 42 -47.83 18.75 -16.73
C ASP A 42 -47.76 20.28 -16.86
N SER A 43 -47.16 20.79 -17.95
CA SER A 43 -47.08 22.23 -18.21
C SER A 43 -48.46 22.87 -18.45
N LEU A 44 -49.33 22.20 -19.22
CA LEU A 44 -50.69 22.66 -19.46
C LEU A 44 -51.53 22.61 -18.18
N LYS A 45 -51.36 21.56 -17.38
CA LYS A 45 -52.02 21.42 -16.08
C LYS A 45 -51.57 22.51 -15.11
N LEU A 46 -50.27 22.81 -15.03
CA LEU A 46 -49.75 23.92 -14.23
C LEU A 46 -50.40 25.24 -14.64
N TYR A 47 -50.46 25.52 -15.94
CA TYR A 47 -51.07 26.74 -16.47
C TYR A 47 -52.57 26.82 -16.12
N ALA A 48 -53.32 25.73 -16.30
CA ALA A 48 -54.73 25.67 -15.95
C ALA A 48 -54.99 25.87 -14.45
N LEU A 49 -54.15 25.29 -13.59
CA LEU A 49 -54.23 25.47 -12.13
C LEU A 49 -53.93 26.91 -11.73
N ALA A 50 -52.91 27.52 -12.32
CA ALA A 50 -52.57 28.91 -12.09
C ALA A 50 -53.68 29.84 -12.60
N ALA A 51 -54.26 29.56 -13.78
CA ALA A 51 -55.35 30.33 -14.36
C ALA A 51 -56.60 30.28 -13.46
N ARG A 52 -56.94 29.08 -12.95
CA ARG A 52 -58.02 28.89 -11.99
C ARG A 52 -57.77 29.70 -10.71
N LYS A 53 -56.55 29.66 -10.17
CA LYS A 53 -56.18 30.44 -8.97
C LYS A 53 -56.28 31.95 -9.23
N ALA A 54 -55.79 32.42 -10.38
CA ALA A 54 -55.89 33.82 -10.80
C ALA A 54 -57.36 34.29 -10.92
N MET A 55 -58.23 33.47 -11.53
CA MET A 55 -59.65 33.77 -11.66
C MET A 55 -60.35 33.79 -10.30
N ASN A 56 -60.04 32.85 -9.40
CA ASN A 56 -60.62 32.83 -8.05
C ASN A 56 -60.22 34.06 -7.23
N GLU A 57 -58.98 34.55 -7.36
CA GLU A 57 -58.51 35.72 -6.61
C GLU A 57 -59.04 37.05 -7.15
N THR A 58 -59.39 37.14 -8.44
CA THR A 58 -59.71 38.43 -9.07
C THR A 58 -61.00 38.52 -9.86
N GLY A 59 -61.70 37.41 -10.08
CA GLY A 59 -62.99 37.37 -10.77
C GLY A 59 -63.00 37.80 -12.24
N GLY A 60 -61.83 38.07 -12.85
CA GLY A 60 -61.76 38.68 -14.18
C GLY A 60 -60.76 38.01 -15.13
N ALA A 61 -61.23 37.63 -16.33
CA ALA A 61 -60.43 36.98 -17.38
C ALA A 61 -59.27 37.84 -17.91
N LYS A 62 -59.32 39.18 -17.72
CA LYS A 62 -58.24 40.09 -18.12
C LYS A 62 -56.90 39.79 -17.44
N ASN A 63 -56.93 39.20 -16.25
CA ASN A 63 -55.72 38.86 -15.49
C ASN A 63 -54.98 37.63 -16.02
N LEU A 64 -55.63 36.82 -16.87
CA LEU A 64 -55.00 35.65 -17.50
C LEU A 64 -53.94 36.06 -18.53
N VAL A 65 -54.11 37.24 -19.16
CA VAL A 65 -53.19 37.76 -20.17
C VAL A 65 -51.94 38.38 -19.53
N ASN A 66 -51.96 38.66 -18.22
CA ASN A 66 -50.83 39.24 -17.51
C ASN A 66 -49.79 38.15 -17.16
N GLY A 67 -48.79 37.99 -18.02
CA GLY A 67 -47.73 36.99 -17.87
C GLY A 67 -46.96 37.08 -16.54
N ARG A 68 -46.69 38.29 -16.03
CA ARG A 68 -46.00 38.47 -14.75
C ARG A 68 -46.84 37.94 -13.58
N LYS A 69 -48.14 38.21 -13.61
CA LYS A 69 -49.06 37.72 -12.59
C LYS A 69 -49.20 36.20 -12.65
N MET A 70 -49.37 35.66 -13.86
CA MET A 70 -49.44 34.23 -14.08
C MET A 70 -48.18 33.51 -13.60
N TRP A 71 -47.01 34.02 -13.97
CA TRP A 71 -45.72 33.50 -13.52
C TRP A 71 -45.60 33.55 -12.00
N ASN A 72 -45.94 34.68 -11.36
CA ASN A 72 -45.92 34.80 -9.91
C ASN A 72 -46.81 33.79 -9.20
N ILE A 73 -47.95 33.44 -9.79
CA ILE A 73 -48.89 32.43 -9.28
C ILE A 73 -48.33 31.02 -9.46
N MET A 74 -47.65 30.73 -10.58
CA MET A 74 -47.05 29.42 -10.89
C MET A 74 -45.88 29.04 -9.96
N ARG A 75 -45.23 30.03 -9.34
CA ARG A 75 -44.18 29.80 -8.34
C ARG A 75 -44.72 29.02 -7.14
N LYS A 76 -43.91 28.11 -6.60
CA LYS A 76 -44.24 27.36 -5.37
C LYS A 76 -45.55 26.56 -5.45
N ILE A 77 -46.08 26.29 -6.66
CA ILE A 77 -47.22 25.38 -6.84
C ILE A 77 -46.73 23.94 -6.74
N LYS A 78 -47.47 23.14 -5.96
CA LYS A 78 -47.34 21.68 -5.90
C LYS A 78 -48.61 21.05 -6.45
N PHE A 79 -48.49 20.15 -7.41
CA PHE A 79 -49.64 19.45 -7.99
C PHE A 79 -49.27 18.04 -8.45
N THR A 80 -50.26 17.17 -8.60
CA THR A 80 -50.08 15.83 -9.15
C THR A 80 -50.10 15.91 -10.69
N GLY A 81 -49.05 15.47 -11.36
CA GLY A 81 -48.92 15.34 -12.81
C GLY A 81 -49.72 14.15 -13.39
N MET A 82 -49.41 13.79 -14.64
CA MET A 82 -50.16 12.74 -15.38
C MET A 82 -50.05 11.34 -14.75
N LEU A 83 -48.86 10.94 -14.32
CA LEU A 83 -48.59 9.58 -13.83
C LEU A 83 -49.17 9.30 -12.43
N GLY A 84 -49.66 10.33 -11.73
CA GLY A 84 -50.31 10.17 -10.43
C GLY A 84 -49.42 9.53 -9.36
N SER A 85 -50.04 9.17 -8.23
CA SER A 85 -49.40 8.35 -7.18
C SER A 85 -49.24 6.87 -7.55
N SER A 86 -49.60 6.51 -8.78
CA SER A 86 -49.70 5.15 -9.31
C SER A 86 -48.38 4.59 -9.85
N GLY A 87 -47.31 5.38 -9.87
CA GLY A 87 -46.01 4.98 -10.40
C GLY A 87 -44.86 5.31 -9.46
N ILE A 88 -43.74 4.61 -9.67
CA ILE A 88 -42.52 4.72 -8.87
C ILE A 88 -42.09 6.21 -8.78
N ALA A 89 -42.29 7.03 -9.82
CA ALA A 89 -41.83 8.43 -9.93
C ALA A 89 -42.74 9.50 -9.28
N SER A 90 -43.09 9.40 -7.99
CA SER A 90 -43.88 10.32 -7.12
C SER A 90 -45.15 11.01 -7.67
N GLY A 91 -45.36 11.09 -8.97
CA GLY A 91 -46.41 11.81 -9.68
C GLY A 91 -46.49 13.30 -9.36
N VAL A 92 -45.65 13.84 -8.48
CA VAL A 92 -45.83 15.20 -7.97
C VAL A 92 -44.84 16.13 -8.67
N VAL A 93 -45.40 17.19 -9.24
CA VAL A 93 -44.66 18.30 -9.80
C VAL A 93 -44.62 19.41 -8.75
N ILE A 94 -43.41 19.82 -8.39
CA ILE A 94 -43.15 20.94 -7.48
C ILE A 94 -42.47 22.03 -8.30
N MET A 95 -43.06 23.21 -8.32
CA MET A 95 -42.48 24.39 -8.92
C MET A 95 -41.71 25.17 -7.86
N ASP A 96 -40.52 25.61 -8.20
CA ASP A 96 -39.68 26.42 -7.35
C ASP A 96 -40.10 27.91 -7.36
N ASP A 97 -39.45 28.74 -6.54
CA ASP A 97 -39.62 30.20 -6.50
C ASP A 97 -39.27 30.90 -7.82
N ARG A 98 -38.53 30.25 -8.71
CA ARG A 98 -38.29 30.75 -10.08
C ARG A 98 -39.33 30.28 -11.10
N ALA A 99 -40.35 29.53 -10.65
CA ALA A 99 -41.27 28.77 -11.50
C ALA A 99 -40.54 27.77 -12.42
N GLU A 100 -39.41 27.24 -11.96
CA GLU A 100 -38.71 26.13 -12.56
C GLU A 100 -39.15 24.82 -11.87
N ARG A 101 -39.21 23.71 -12.60
CA ARG A 101 -39.62 22.42 -12.02
C ARG A 101 -38.48 21.91 -11.14
N ALA A 102 -38.76 21.64 -9.86
CA ALA A 102 -37.81 21.01 -8.97
C ALA A 102 -37.53 19.57 -9.46
N PRO A 103 -36.26 19.16 -9.58
CA PRO A 103 -35.92 17.88 -10.14
C PRO A 103 -36.25 16.74 -9.18
N LEU A 104 -36.70 15.62 -9.73
CA LEU A 104 -36.89 14.35 -9.04
C LEU A 104 -35.84 13.39 -9.59
N TYR A 105 -34.98 12.86 -8.72
CA TYR A 105 -33.96 11.89 -9.13
C TYR A 105 -34.20 10.53 -8.47
N ARG A 106 -33.69 9.49 -9.12
CA ARG A 106 -33.68 8.13 -8.61
C ARG A 106 -32.35 7.50 -8.93
N GLY A 107 -31.83 6.76 -7.96
CA GLY A 107 -30.67 5.91 -8.16
C GLY A 107 -31.13 4.48 -8.32
N PHE A 108 -30.51 3.78 -9.26
CA PHE A 108 -30.78 2.39 -9.55
C PHE A 108 -29.53 1.56 -9.31
N PHE A 109 -29.73 0.33 -8.86
CA PHE A 109 -28.69 -0.66 -8.63
C PHE A 109 -28.89 -1.83 -9.59
N VAL A 110 -27.83 -2.14 -10.32
CA VAL A 110 -27.74 -3.30 -11.20
C VAL A 110 -26.97 -4.39 -10.46
N SER A 111 -27.65 -5.47 -10.14
CA SER A 111 -27.02 -6.61 -9.46
C SER A 111 -26.16 -7.39 -10.45
N PRO A 112 -24.96 -7.87 -10.06
CA PRO A 112 -24.17 -8.74 -10.92
C PRO A 112 -24.83 -10.10 -11.19
N ASN A 113 -25.77 -10.53 -10.34
CA ASN A 113 -26.42 -11.84 -10.41
C ASN A 113 -27.82 -11.81 -11.03
N SER A 114 -28.33 -10.62 -11.36
CA SER A 114 -29.67 -10.45 -11.93
C SER A 114 -29.63 -9.36 -12.97
N GLU A 115 -30.19 -9.63 -14.14
CA GLU A 115 -30.36 -8.65 -15.22
C GLU A 115 -31.44 -7.59 -14.87
N GLN A 116 -32.14 -7.76 -13.75
CA GLN A 116 -33.15 -6.81 -13.31
C GLN A 116 -32.53 -5.60 -12.60
N VAL A 117 -32.90 -4.41 -13.06
CA VAL A 117 -32.55 -3.13 -12.45
C VAL A 117 -33.47 -2.87 -11.26
N SER A 118 -32.88 -2.62 -10.09
CA SER A 118 -33.62 -2.37 -8.84
C SER A 118 -33.49 -0.92 -8.40
N SER A 119 -34.57 -0.31 -7.90
CA SER A 119 -34.54 1.07 -7.40
C SER A 119 -33.88 1.12 -6.02
N MET A 120 -32.80 1.88 -5.91
CA MET A 120 -31.92 1.90 -4.73
C MET A 120 -32.18 3.09 -3.81
N LEU A 121 -32.32 4.28 -4.39
CA LEU A 121 -32.59 5.51 -3.66
C LEU A 121 -33.59 6.37 -4.39
N HIS A 122 -34.34 7.15 -3.64
CA HIS A 122 -35.27 8.14 -4.17
C HIS A 122 -34.94 9.52 -3.63
N MET A 123 -34.80 10.49 -4.53
CA MET A 123 -34.41 11.86 -4.23
C MET A 123 -35.58 12.79 -4.55
N GLU A 124 -36.31 13.21 -3.53
CA GLU A 124 -37.49 14.08 -3.67
C GLU A 124 -37.19 15.52 -3.24
N PRO A 125 -37.65 16.53 -3.99
CA PRO A 125 -37.48 17.92 -3.62
C PRO A 125 -38.52 18.35 -2.57
N THR A 126 -38.06 19.04 -1.52
CA THR A 126 -38.88 19.68 -0.49
C THR A 126 -38.65 21.19 -0.50
N ILE A 127 -39.72 21.98 -0.43
CA ILE A 127 -39.64 23.44 -0.50
C ILE A 127 -39.05 24.00 0.80
N VAL A 128 -38.02 24.82 0.68
CA VAL A 128 -37.42 25.54 1.81
C VAL A 128 -38.29 26.74 2.17
N GLN A 129 -38.63 26.87 3.45
CA GLN A 129 -39.39 28.01 3.96
C GLN A 129 -38.49 29.25 4.04
N ASN A 130 -39.04 30.44 3.80
CA ASN A 130 -38.33 31.72 3.87
C ASN A 130 -37.13 31.85 2.90
N CYS A 131 -37.24 31.25 1.72
CA CYS A 131 -36.27 31.41 0.64
C CYS A 131 -36.81 32.36 -0.46
N ASP A 132 -35.94 33.26 -0.91
CA ASP A 132 -36.13 34.15 -2.06
C ASP A 132 -35.15 33.76 -3.18
N GLY A 133 -35.66 33.03 -4.16
CA GLY A 133 -34.88 32.52 -5.29
C GLY A 133 -34.61 33.59 -6.34
N LEU A 134 -35.30 34.73 -6.28
CA LEU A 134 -35.12 35.83 -7.24
C LEU A 134 -33.91 36.69 -6.91
N LEU A 135 -33.67 36.94 -5.64
CA LEU A 135 -32.48 37.66 -5.17
C LEU A 135 -31.22 36.80 -5.34
N ASN A 136 -31.27 35.54 -4.88
CA ASN A 136 -30.11 34.66 -4.84
C ASN A 136 -29.83 33.95 -6.16
N LYS A 137 -30.76 34.02 -7.13
CA LYS A 137 -30.72 33.25 -8.40
C LYS A 137 -30.56 31.74 -8.18
N SER A 138 -30.90 31.23 -7.00
CA SER A 138 -30.82 29.83 -6.62
C SER A 138 -32.21 29.22 -6.53
N GLY A 139 -32.28 27.89 -6.62
CA GLY A 139 -33.51 27.17 -6.31
C GLY A 139 -33.82 27.19 -4.82
N CYS A 140 -35.10 27.27 -4.44
CA CYS A 140 -35.61 27.21 -3.07
C CYS A 140 -36.16 25.82 -2.71
N TYR A 141 -35.35 24.78 -2.92
CA TYR A 141 -35.69 23.41 -2.56
C TYR A 141 -34.47 22.67 -2.03
N ASP A 142 -34.71 21.78 -1.07
CA ASP A 142 -33.75 20.79 -0.60
C ASP A 142 -34.12 19.42 -1.16
N ILE A 143 -33.13 18.61 -1.49
CA ILE A 143 -33.33 17.24 -1.97
C ILE A 143 -33.23 16.30 -0.78
N VAL A 144 -34.33 15.64 -0.44
CA VAL A 144 -34.36 14.60 0.59
C VAL A 144 -34.09 13.26 -0.09
N VAL A 145 -33.00 12.61 0.33
CA VAL A 145 -32.63 11.28 -0.14
C VAL A 145 -33.25 10.23 0.79
N THR A 146 -33.96 9.30 0.21
CA THR A 146 -34.59 8.16 0.90
C THR A 146 -34.02 6.86 0.33
N ASP A 147 -33.37 6.08 1.18
CA ASP A 147 -32.78 4.79 0.78
C ASP A 147 -33.85 3.70 0.76
N LEU A 148 -34.05 3.08 -0.41
CA LEU A 148 -34.97 1.97 -0.61
C LEU A 148 -34.26 0.62 -0.46
N MET A 149 -32.96 0.58 -0.73
CA MET A 149 -32.11 -0.60 -0.57
C MET A 149 -30.95 -0.32 0.37
N ARG A 150 -30.58 -1.32 1.18
CA ARG A 150 -29.42 -1.28 2.08
C ARG A 150 -28.45 -2.38 1.70
N ASP A 151 -27.19 -2.23 2.09
CA ASP A 151 -26.13 -3.25 1.96
C ASP A 151 -25.79 -3.69 0.52
N PHE A 152 -26.09 -2.84 -0.47
CA PHE A 152 -25.82 -3.12 -1.88
C PHE A 152 -24.35 -2.89 -2.28
N TRP A 153 -23.55 -2.26 -1.41
CA TRP A 153 -22.15 -1.96 -1.74
C TRP A 153 -21.29 -3.22 -1.71
N PRO A 154 -20.40 -3.42 -2.70
CA PRO A 154 -19.52 -4.59 -2.78
C PRO A 154 -18.35 -4.54 -1.78
N SER A 155 -18.34 -3.59 -0.85
CA SER A 155 -17.30 -3.49 0.17
C SER A 155 -17.44 -4.63 1.18
N VAL A 156 -16.33 -4.96 1.86
CA VAL A 156 -16.30 -6.00 2.90
C VAL A 156 -17.34 -5.71 4.00
N ASP A 157 -17.51 -4.44 4.35
CA ASP A 157 -18.47 -3.99 5.36
C ASP A 157 -19.88 -3.71 4.82
N ARG A 158 -20.11 -3.93 3.51
CA ARG A 158 -21.33 -3.58 2.76
C ARG A 158 -21.76 -2.11 2.85
N ARG A 159 -20.82 -1.23 3.20
CA ARG A 159 -21.01 0.22 3.30
C ARG A 159 -20.47 0.93 2.06
N MET A 160 -20.94 2.15 1.86
CA MET A 160 -20.41 3.03 0.81
C MET A 160 -18.89 3.12 0.94
N PRO A 161 -18.12 2.78 -0.12
CA PRO A 161 -16.69 2.97 -0.14
C PRO A 161 -16.35 4.44 0.13
N ARG A 162 -15.19 4.68 0.73
CA ARG A 162 -14.70 6.04 0.91
C ARG A 162 -14.34 6.62 -0.46
N ASP A 163 -14.67 7.90 -0.66
CA ASP A 163 -14.35 8.63 -1.89
C ASP A 163 -12.83 8.71 -2.13
N GLU A 164 -12.05 8.66 -1.06
CA GLU A 164 -10.59 8.68 -1.09
C GLU A 164 -10.01 7.46 -0.36
N PRO A 165 -8.98 6.79 -0.92
CA PRO A 165 -8.28 5.72 -0.21
C PRO A 165 -7.62 6.24 1.07
N SER A 166 -7.39 5.35 2.04
CA SER A 166 -6.82 5.71 3.35
C SER A 166 -5.47 6.41 3.27
N CYS A 167 -4.69 6.12 2.23
CA CYS A 167 -3.35 6.64 2.02
C CYS A 167 -3.30 7.88 1.09
N GLY A 168 -4.45 8.37 0.61
CA GLY A 168 -4.49 9.34 -0.49
C GLY A 168 -4.22 8.66 -1.84
N PHE A 169 -4.56 9.33 -2.94
CA PHE A 169 -4.49 8.71 -4.28
C PHE A 169 -3.04 8.44 -4.72
N ARG A 170 -2.07 9.21 -4.22
CA ARG A 170 -0.64 9.04 -4.52
C ARG A 170 0.17 8.62 -3.30
N GLY A 171 -0.48 8.18 -2.24
CA GLY A 171 0.19 7.86 -0.99
C GLY A 171 0.59 9.09 -0.18
N GLU A 172 0.05 10.28 -0.46
CA GLU A 172 0.43 11.53 0.21
C GLU A 172 0.13 11.56 1.72
N ARG A 173 -0.78 10.70 2.21
CA ARG A 173 -1.16 10.67 3.63
C ARG A 173 -0.40 9.64 4.46
N CYS A 174 0.25 8.65 3.83
CA CYS A 174 1.03 7.67 4.59
C CYS A 174 2.48 8.13 4.72
N ASP A 175 2.96 8.20 5.95
CA ASP A 175 4.37 8.38 6.21
C ASP A 175 5.11 7.03 6.13
N PHE A 176 5.90 6.85 5.08
CA PHE A 176 6.72 5.66 4.87
C PHE A 176 8.11 5.76 5.52
N THR A 177 8.45 6.87 6.18
CA THR A 177 9.80 7.11 6.75
C THR A 177 10.21 6.01 7.74
N LEU A 178 9.29 5.57 8.62
CA LEU A 178 9.58 4.51 9.59
C LEU A 178 9.89 3.17 8.93
N VAL A 179 9.20 2.82 7.84
CA VAL A 179 9.46 1.60 7.07
C VAL A 179 10.82 1.68 6.40
N ILE A 180 11.14 2.83 5.80
CA ILE A 180 12.43 3.07 5.15
C ILE A 180 13.58 2.99 6.17
N ILE A 181 13.45 3.66 7.32
CA ILE A 181 14.45 3.63 8.40
C ILE A 181 14.65 2.19 8.90
N GLY A 182 13.56 1.43 9.08
CA GLY A 182 13.63 0.03 9.47
C GLY A 182 14.42 -0.83 8.48
N LEU A 183 14.16 -0.68 7.18
CA LEU A 183 14.88 -1.41 6.13
C LEU A 183 16.38 -1.05 6.09
N VAL A 184 16.71 0.24 6.27
CA VAL A 184 18.11 0.70 6.30
C VAL A 184 18.85 0.12 7.50
N LEU A 185 18.23 0.08 8.69
CA LEU A 185 18.85 -0.51 9.89
C LEU A 185 19.12 -2.00 9.73
N ILE A 186 18.19 -2.76 9.13
CA ILE A 186 18.39 -4.19 8.84
C ILE A 186 19.56 -4.39 7.87
N LEU A 187 19.63 -3.58 6.81
CA LEU A 187 20.71 -3.66 5.82
C LEU A 187 22.08 -3.34 6.45
N LEU A 188 22.15 -2.33 7.32
CA LEU A 188 23.38 -1.99 8.06
C LEU A 188 23.80 -3.11 9.01
N LEU A 189 22.85 -3.76 9.68
CA LEU A 189 23.15 -4.90 10.55
C LEU A 189 23.74 -6.08 9.77
N LEU A 190 23.18 -6.40 8.60
CA LEU A 190 23.71 -7.45 7.72
C LEU A 190 25.13 -7.13 7.23
N LEU A 191 25.37 -5.89 6.81
CA LEU A 191 26.71 -5.44 6.42
C LEU A 191 27.70 -5.49 7.58
N GLY A 192 27.27 -5.12 8.79
CA GLY A 192 28.07 -5.22 10.01
C GLY A 192 28.50 -6.66 10.31
N ILE A 193 27.58 -7.63 10.18
CA ILE A 193 27.90 -9.06 10.35
C ILE A 193 28.90 -9.52 9.29
N CYS A 194 28.69 -9.18 8.03
CA CYS A 194 29.62 -9.53 6.95
C CYS A 194 31.02 -8.92 7.18
N PHE A 195 31.09 -7.68 7.63
CA PHE A 195 32.33 -7.00 7.94
C PHE A 195 33.06 -7.62 9.13
N ALA A 196 32.34 -7.90 10.22
CA ALA A 196 32.87 -8.59 11.39
C ALA A 196 33.39 -10.00 11.03
N TYR A 197 32.64 -10.75 10.21
CA TYR A 197 33.07 -12.05 9.70
C TYR A 197 34.33 -11.93 8.81
N GLY A 198 34.39 -10.89 7.97
CA GLY A 198 35.56 -10.58 7.16
C GLY A 198 36.80 -10.29 8.01
N ILE A 199 36.67 -9.44 9.03
CA ILE A 199 37.75 -9.14 9.99
C ILE A 199 38.17 -10.40 10.73
N HIS A 200 37.23 -11.16 11.28
CA HIS A 200 37.51 -12.42 11.96
C HIS A 200 38.34 -13.35 11.07
N ARG A 201 37.93 -13.52 9.81
CA ARG A 201 38.65 -14.36 8.84
C ARG A 201 40.05 -13.84 8.53
N ILE A 202 40.26 -12.52 8.49
CA ILE A 202 41.59 -11.92 8.27
C ILE A 202 42.48 -12.08 9.51
N VAL A 203 41.95 -11.83 10.70
CA VAL A 203 42.68 -11.98 11.97
C VAL A 203 43.10 -13.43 12.17
N GLU A 204 42.19 -14.38 11.92
CA GLU A 204 42.50 -15.81 12.04
C GLU A 204 43.60 -16.24 11.05
N LYS A 205 43.54 -15.76 9.80
CA LYS A 205 44.63 -15.98 8.83
C LYS A 205 45.96 -15.42 9.32
N ARG A 206 45.96 -14.19 9.87
CA ARG A 206 47.18 -13.57 10.43
C ARG A 206 47.71 -14.32 11.65
N ALA A 207 46.85 -14.86 12.51
CA ALA A 207 47.25 -15.67 13.66
C ALA A 207 47.86 -17.01 13.22
N LEU A 208 47.26 -17.68 12.24
CA LEU A 208 47.77 -18.94 11.67
C LEU A 208 49.09 -18.78 10.89
N ASP A 209 49.46 -17.57 10.47
CA ASP A 209 50.76 -17.33 9.84
C ASP A 209 51.87 -17.01 10.86
N LYS A 210 51.52 -16.60 12.08
CA LYS A 210 52.44 -16.32 13.20
C LYS A 210 52.53 -17.48 14.19
N LEU A 211 52.78 -18.70 13.69
CA LEU A 211 52.92 -19.88 14.54
C LEU A 211 54.33 -19.97 15.15
N PRO A 212 54.48 -20.33 16.44
CA PRO A 212 55.75 -20.33 17.16
C PRO A 212 56.75 -21.40 16.66
N PHE A 213 56.27 -22.44 15.98
CA PHE A 213 57.14 -23.47 15.39
C PHE A 213 57.73 -23.08 14.03
N ARG A 214 57.29 -21.95 13.45
CA ARG A 214 57.85 -21.43 12.20
C ARG A 214 59.08 -20.59 12.53
N VAL A 215 60.25 -21.21 12.58
CA VAL A 215 61.53 -20.50 12.69
C VAL A 215 61.90 -19.95 11.32
N TYR A 216 62.06 -18.63 11.20
CA TYR A 216 62.47 -18.01 9.95
C TYR A 216 63.94 -18.31 9.66
N ARG A 217 64.30 -18.36 8.38
CA ARG A 217 65.68 -18.63 7.96
C ARG A 217 66.65 -17.55 8.45
N ASP A 218 66.14 -16.33 8.61
CA ASP A 218 66.90 -15.17 9.09
C ASP A 218 67.18 -15.23 10.59
N ASP A 219 66.40 -16.02 11.35
CA ASP A 219 66.57 -16.22 12.80
C ASP A 219 67.47 -17.43 13.14
N MET A 220 68.00 -18.14 12.14
CA MET A 220 68.85 -19.32 12.31
C MET A 220 70.27 -19.06 11.81
N GLN A 221 71.23 -19.18 12.71
CA GLN A 221 72.65 -19.15 12.37
C GLN A 221 73.27 -20.54 12.59
N PHE A 222 73.75 -21.15 11.51
CA PHE A 222 74.48 -22.42 11.58
C PHE A 222 75.89 -22.17 12.13
N ILE A 223 76.33 -22.99 13.07
CA ILE A 223 77.69 -22.94 13.62
C ILE A 223 78.46 -24.14 13.08
N ASP A 224 79.66 -23.88 12.56
CA ASP A 224 80.58 -24.93 12.12
C ASP A 224 81.40 -25.50 13.29
N GLU A 225 81.88 -26.74 13.18
CA GLU A 225 82.58 -27.45 14.28
C GLU A 225 83.81 -26.68 14.80
N GLU A 226 84.47 -25.89 13.95
CA GLU A 226 85.61 -25.06 14.33
C GLU A 226 85.21 -23.85 15.19
N GLN A 227 84.06 -23.22 14.88
CA GLN A 227 83.56 -22.08 15.65
C GLN A 227 83.03 -22.48 17.03
N LEU A 228 82.49 -23.70 17.16
CA LEU A 228 82.11 -24.30 18.45
C LEU A 228 83.30 -24.48 19.40
N LYS A 229 84.44 -24.98 18.89
CA LYS A 229 85.67 -25.14 19.68
C LYS A 229 86.20 -23.79 20.18
N SER A 230 86.07 -22.73 19.37
CA SER A 230 86.50 -21.37 19.75
C SER A 230 85.57 -20.69 20.76
N MET A 231 84.24 -20.91 20.72
CA MET A 231 83.30 -20.32 21.69
C MET A 231 83.45 -20.90 23.10
N LEU A 232 83.87 -22.15 23.23
CA LEU A 232 84.16 -22.78 24.52
C LEU A 232 85.44 -22.21 25.19
N SER A 233 86.37 -21.67 24.39
CA SER A 233 87.66 -21.17 24.87
C SER A 233 87.63 -19.76 25.47
N LEU A 234 86.55 -18.98 25.27
CA LEU A 234 86.55 -17.52 25.55
C LEU A 234 85.40 -17.02 26.44
N GLY A 235 84.59 -17.89 27.05
CA GLY A 235 83.44 -17.41 27.83
C GLY A 235 82.75 -18.42 28.75
N SER A 236 83.49 -19.16 29.58
CA SER A 236 82.87 -19.98 30.62
C SER A 236 82.49 -19.15 31.85
N THR A 237 81.36 -18.43 31.82
CA THR A 237 80.71 -18.04 33.08
C THR A 237 79.20 -17.81 33.04
N ARG A 238 78.51 -17.85 31.89
CA ARG A 238 77.03 -17.65 31.88
C ARG A 238 76.18 -18.59 31.03
N THR A 239 76.70 -19.74 30.60
CA THR A 239 75.86 -20.80 30.00
C THR A 239 76.21 -22.17 30.59
N LYS A 240 75.29 -22.76 31.38
CA LYS A 240 75.35 -24.17 31.80
C LYS A 240 75.15 -25.06 30.56
N MET A 241 76.23 -25.40 29.86
CA MET A 241 76.24 -26.47 28.86
C MET A 241 76.64 -27.78 29.54
N SER A 242 75.76 -28.76 29.56
CA SER A 242 76.05 -30.11 30.04
C SER A 242 76.95 -30.85 29.03
N ASN A 243 77.89 -31.61 29.59
CA ASN A 243 79.03 -32.23 28.93
C ASN A 243 78.63 -33.51 28.16
N ALA A 244 77.71 -33.41 27.20
CA ALA A 244 77.19 -34.57 26.46
C ALA A 244 77.52 -34.49 24.96
N ASN A 245 78.50 -35.30 24.51
CA ASN A 245 78.81 -35.66 23.11
C ASN A 245 78.64 -34.57 22.05
N TYR A 246 79.66 -33.70 21.92
CA TYR A 246 79.72 -32.57 20.96
C TYR A 246 80.33 -32.89 19.59
N GLY A 247 80.70 -34.15 19.30
CA GLY A 247 81.47 -34.50 18.10
C GLY A 247 80.69 -35.22 16.98
N SER A 248 79.36 -35.32 17.06
CA SER A 248 78.60 -36.15 16.10
C SER A 248 77.28 -35.54 15.62
N ARG A 249 76.93 -34.32 16.07
CA ARG A 249 75.65 -33.70 15.74
C ARG A 249 75.84 -32.25 15.32
N ASN A 250 75.03 -31.80 14.37
CA ASN A 250 75.12 -30.42 13.87
C ASN A 250 74.40 -29.46 14.82
N HIS A 251 74.97 -28.27 14.99
CA HIS A 251 74.52 -27.27 15.96
C HIS A 251 74.14 -25.94 15.28
N ALA A 252 73.12 -25.27 15.82
CA ALA A 252 72.67 -23.95 15.35
C ALA A 252 72.22 -23.09 16.53
N ILE A 253 72.34 -21.76 16.37
CA ILE A 253 71.71 -20.79 17.27
C ILE A 253 70.41 -20.32 16.64
N ILE A 254 69.35 -20.30 17.46
CA ILE A 254 68.05 -19.76 17.11
C ILE A 254 67.81 -18.48 17.92
N GLY A 255 67.46 -17.39 17.23
CA GLY A 255 67.20 -16.09 17.85
C GLY A 255 68.43 -15.51 18.54
N THR A 256 68.24 -14.88 19.70
CA THR A 256 69.32 -14.08 20.31
C THR A 256 70.37 -14.89 21.06
N ASN A 257 70.07 -16.10 21.58
CA ASN A 257 71.03 -16.91 22.37
C ASN A 257 70.62 -18.39 22.62
N THR A 258 69.67 -18.96 21.88
CA THR A 258 69.24 -20.36 22.14
C THR A 258 70.00 -21.36 21.28
N HIS A 259 70.70 -22.31 21.90
CA HIS A 259 71.49 -23.32 21.19
C HIS A 259 70.66 -24.59 20.96
N VAL A 260 70.62 -25.05 19.71
CA VAL A 260 69.77 -26.17 19.28
C VAL A 260 70.58 -27.14 18.41
N ILE A 261 70.28 -28.43 18.52
CA ILE A 261 70.83 -29.49 17.67
C ILE A 261 69.86 -29.72 16.52
N TYR A 262 70.37 -29.80 15.28
CA TYR A 262 69.53 -29.99 14.11
C TYR A 262 69.93 -31.21 13.27
N HIS A 263 68.93 -31.78 12.59
CA HIS A 263 69.11 -32.83 11.58
C HIS A 263 68.67 -32.29 10.22
N LYS A 264 69.54 -32.43 9.22
CA LYS A 264 69.26 -31.98 7.85
C LYS A 264 68.65 -33.13 7.06
N TYR A 265 67.45 -32.92 6.52
CA TYR A 265 66.81 -33.87 5.62
C TYR A 265 66.77 -33.31 4.19
N PRO A 266 67.10 -34.11 3.16
CA PRO A 266 67.00 -33.66 1.77
C PRO A 266 65.53 -33.47 1.38
N GLN A 267 65.16 -32.24 1.03
CA GLN A 267 63.79 -31.93 0.64
C GLN A 267 63.53 -32.36 -0.81
N ARG A 268 62.72 -33.42 -0.99
CA ARG A 268 62.32 -33.91 -2.33
C ARG A 268 61.14 -33.16 -2.94
N ARG A 269 60.31 -32.49 -2.13
CA ARG A 269 59.10 -31.75 -2.54
C ARG A 269 58.89 -30.50 -1.65
N PRO A 270 58.34 -29.40 -2.18
CA PRO A 270 57.96 -28.26 -1.37
C PRO A 270 56.86 -28.68 -0.36
N ILE A 271 57.09 -28.41 0.92
CA ILE A 271 56.13 -28.70 1.99
C ILE A 271 55.30 -27.42 2.16
N ALA A 272 54.03 -27.49 1.80
CA ALA A 272 53.05 -26.43 2.03
C ALA A 272 51.93 -26.98 2.92
N PHE A 273 51.64 -26.31 4.03
CA PHE A 273 50.58 -26.69 4.95
C PHE A 273 49.29 -25.95 4.61
N ASN A 274 48.18 -26.69 4.50
CA ASN A 274 46.87 -26.09 4.35
C ASN A 274 46.40 -25.51 5.70
N ARG A 275 45.32 -24.70 5.70
CA ARG A 275 44.76 -24.07 6.90
C ARG A 275 44.42 -25.09 8.00
N ALA A 276 43.83 -26.22 7.62
CA ALA A 276 43.48 -27.30 8.55
C ALA A 276 44.73 -27.92 9.18
N ASP A 277 45.77 -28.16 8.39
CA ASP A 277 47.04 -28.73 8.86
C ASP A 277 47.75 -27.76 9.81
N LYS A 278 47.77 -26.45 9.50
CA LYS A 278 48.32 -25.42 10.38
C LYS A 278 47.59 -25.35 11.72
N ALA A 279 46.26 -25.47 11.72
CA ALA A 279 45.46 -25.49 12.95
C ALA A 279 45.74 -26.74 13.80
N LEU A 280 45.87 -27.92 13.18
CA LEU A 280 46.24 -29.15 13.87
C LEU A 280 47.66 -29.05 14.46
N LEU A 281 48.63 -28.53 13.70
CA LEU A 281 50.00 -28.34 14.18
C LEU A 281 50.08 -27.34 15.34
N ALA A 282 49.27 -26.28 15.33
CA ALA A 282 49.16 -25.36 16.46
C ALA A 282 48.68 -26.06 17.73
N ASN A 283 47.66 -26.91 17.61
CA ASN A 283 47.12 -27.67 18.74
C ASN A 283 48.11 -28.72 19.27
N VAL A 284 48.81 -29.43 18.38
CA VAL A 284 49.84 -30.42 18.77
C VAL A 284 51.05 -29.76 19.43
N SER A 285 51.45 -28.58 18.96
CA SER A 285 52.54 -27.83 19.59
C SER A 285 52.18 -27.38 21.01
N LEU A 286 50.95 -26.91 21.24
CA LEU A 286 50.46 -26.54 22.56
C LEU A 286 50.39 -27.73 23.52
N THR A 287 49.95 -28.90 23.06
CA THR A 287 49.94 -30.11 23.90
C THR A 287 51.35 -30.60 24.22
N SER A 288 52.30 -30.50 23.28
CA SER A 288 53.69 -30.86 23.54
C SER A 288 54.39 -29.95 24.56
N LEU A 289 54.00 -28.67 24.63
CA LEU A 289 54.48 -27.72 25.65
C LEU A 289 53.85 -27.96 27.03
N ASN A 290 52.63 -28.53 27.11
CA ASN A 290 52.01 -28.89 28.38
C ASN A 290 52.54 -30.21 28.97
N ILE A 291 53.24 -31.03 28.19
CA ILE A 291 53.79 -32.31 28.67
C ILE A 291 55.10 -32.11 29.46
N THR A 292 55.74 -30.94 29.38
CA THR A 292 56.96 -30.65 30.16
C THR A 292 56.74 -30.29 31.63
N ASP A 293 55.50 -30.09 32.08
CA ASP A 293 55.18 -29.79 33.50
C ASP A 293 54.76 -31.02 34.34
N TYR A 294 54.82 -32.23 33.78
CA TYR A 294 54.49 -33.49 34.49
C TYR A 294 55.65 -34.48 34.54
N VAL A 295 56.86 -34.04 34.93
CA VAL A 295 57.88 -34.96 35.48
C VAL A 295 58.72 -34.23 36.53
N SER A 296 58.24 -34.23 37.78
CA SER A 296 59.12 -34.07 38.95
C SER A 296 58.54 -34.87 40.13
N THR A 297 58.95 -36.13 40.22
CA THR A 297 59.25 -36.81 41.48
C THR A 297 60.76 -36.94 41.58
#